data_AF-A0A378F718-F1
#
_entry.id   AF-A0A378F718-F1
#
_cell.length_a   1.000
_cell.length_b   1.000
_cell.length_c   1.000
_cell.angle_alpha   90.00
_cell.angle_beta   90.00
_cell.angle_gamma   90.00
#
_symmetry.space_group_name_H-M   'P 1'
#
loop_
_entity.id
_entity.type
_entity.pdbx_description
1 polymer ?
#
loop_
_entity_poly.entity_id
_entity_poly.type
_entity_poly.pdbx_seq_one_letter_code
_entity_poly.pdbx_strand_id
1 'polypeptide(L)' 'MRAIRKSRLVTTEAGETPLGDWPLCLVANEQYHQFRALLVHADPDGDTLTLSARELDMLKCHAGDQVRMVRLIPEEKTA' A
#
# COMPACT_ATOMS: atom_id res chain seq x y z
N MET A 1 4.11 -15.44 -9.99
CA MET A 1 3.45 -14.12 -9.94
C MET A 1 4.29 -13.14 -9.11
N ARG A 2 4.64 -11.95 -9.64
CA ARG A 2 5.53 -10.97 -8.96
C ARG A 2 4.88 -10.35 -7.72
N ALA A 3 3.61 -9.92 -7.83
CA ALA A 3 2.87 -9.30 -6.74
C ALA A 3 2.88 -10.14 -5.46
N ILE A 4 2.77 -11.46 -5.57
CA ILE A 4 2.82 -12.38 -4.41
C ILE A 4 4.24 -12.52 -3.85
N ARG A 5 5.26 -12.64 -4.71
CA ARG A 5 6.64 -12.92 -4.30
C ARG A 5 7.39 -11.70 -3.77
N LYS A 6 6.99 -10.51 -4.22
CA LYS A 6 7.66 -9.24 -3.92
C LYS A 6 6.82 -8.33 -3.03
N SER A 7 5.62 -8.76 -2.65
CA SER A 7 4.86 -8.04 -1.63
C SER A 7 5.50 -8.21 -0.26
N ARG A 8 5.41 -7.17 0.55
CA ARG A 8 5.85 -7.16 1.95
C ARG A 8 4.74 -6.65 2.86
N LEU A 9 4.83 -7.00 4.13
CA LEU A 9 3.98 -6.42 5.17
C LEU A 9 4.63 -5.13 5.66
N VAL A 10 3.84 -4.06 5.74
CA VAL A 10 4.24 -2.76 6.27
C VAL A 10 3.22 -2.31 7.30
N THR A 11 3.66 -1.54 8.29
CA THR A 11 2.80 -1.00 9.35
C THR A 11 2.22 0.34 8.90
N THR A 12 0.90 0.49 8.99
CA THR A 12 0.25 1.76 8.63
C THR A 12 0.43 2.80 9.73
N GLU A 13 0.60 4.06 9.33
CA GLU A 13 0.66 5.22 10.23
C GLU A 13 -0.34 6.27 9.74
N ALA A 14 -0.99 6.96 10.66
CA ALA A 14 -1.87 8.07 10.31
C ALA A 14 -1.03 9.33 10.06
N GLY A 15 -1.24 9.97 8.91
CA GLY A 15 -0.60 11.24 8.58
C GLY A 15 -1.03 11.74 7.20
N GLU A 16 -0.52 12.90 6.79
CA GLU A 16 -0.66 13.30 5.39
C GLU A 16 0.27 12.46 4.54
N THR A 17 -0.28 11.91 3.46
CA THR A 17 0.48 11.14 2.47
C THR A 17 1.61 12.02 1.95
N PRO A 18 2.87 11.57 2.05
CA PRO A 18 4.00 12.41 1.71
C PRO A 18 3.93 12.86 0.25
N LEU A 19 4.07 14.16 0.01
CA LEU A 19 4.23 14.79 -1.31
C LEU A 19 5.63 14.51 -1.92
N GLY A 20 6.16 13.31 -1.70
CA GLY A 20 7.42 12.86 -2.30
C GLY A 20 7.19 12.25 -3.68
N ASP A 21 8.22 12.24 -4.52
CA ASP A 21 8.23 11.55 -5.82
C ASP A 21 8.39 10.02 -5.61
N TRP A 22 7.53 9.46 -4.77
CA TRP A 22 7.53 8.03 -4.46
C TRP A 22 6.84 7.26 -5.59
N PRO A 23 7.28 6.02 -5.88
CA PRO A 23 6.61 5.22 -6.88
C PRO A 23 5.18 4.86 -6.44
N LEU A 24 4.35 4.52 -7.43
CA LEU A 24 3.02 4.00 -7.16
C LEU A 24 3.13 2.57 -6.60
N CYS A 25 2.52 2.37 -5.44
CA CYS A 25 2.47 1.09 -4.74
C CYS A 25 1.03 0.60 -4.68
N LEU A 26 0.84 -0.70 -4.92
CA LEU A 26 -0.41 -1.38 -4.64
C LEU A 26 -0.39 -1.85 -3.19
N VAL A 27 -1.37 -1.39 -2.42
CA VAL A 27 -1.52 -1.70 -1.00
C VAL A 27 -2.84 -2.43 -0.81
N ALA A 28 -2.83 -3.53 -0.07
CA ALA A 28 -4.02 -4.31 0.26
C ALA A 28 -4.07 -4.62 1.76
N ASN A 29 -5.26 -4.61 2.34
CA ASN A 29 -5.45 -5.09 3.70
C ASN A 29 -5.34 -6.62 3.77
N GLU A 30 -5.20 -7.17 4.98
CA GLU A 30 -5.17 -8.62 5.22
C GLU A 30 -6.54 -9.18 5.66
N GLN A 31 -7.63 -8.43 5.42
CA GLN A 31 -8.98 -8.80 5.85
C GLN A 31 -9.68 -9.63 4.77
N TYR A 32 -9.82 -10.94 4.99
CA TYR A 32 -10.45 -11.84 4.01
C TYR A 32 -11.90 -11.44 3.65
N HIS A 33 -12.71 -11.08 4.65
CA HIS A 33 -14.13 -10.77 4.45
C HIS A 33 -14.37 -9.35 3.91
N GLN A 34 -13.43 -8.43 4.11
CA GLN A 34 -13.54 -7.02 3.72
C GLN A 34 -12.28 -6.59 2.97
N PHE A 35 -11.87 -7.43 2.02
CA PHE A 35 -10.66 -7.19 1.26
C PHE A 35 -10.76 -5.86 0.50
N ARG A 36 -9.77 -5.00 0.72
CA ARG A 36 -9.64 -3.70 0.04
C ARG A 36 -8.21 -3.54 -0.45
N ALA A 37 -8.07 -2.88 -1.59
CA ALA A 37 -6.79 -2.48 -2.12
C ALA A 37 -6.85 -1.06 -2.69
N LEU A 38 -5.76 -0.32 -2.55
CA LEU A 38 -5.59 1.06 -2.98
C LEU A 38 -4.25 1.25 -3.69
N LEU A 39 -4.19 2.27 -4.54
CA LEU A 39 -2.96 2.75 -5.15
C LEU A 39 -2.53 4.01 -4.41
N VAL A 40 -1.32 3.98 -3.86
CA VAL A 40 -0.75 5.09 -3.07
C VAL A 40 0.70 5.33 -3.47
N HIS A 41 1.14 6.58 -3.38
CA HIS A 41 2.55 6.92 -3.50
C HIS A 41 3.22 6.65 -2.16
N ALA A 42 4.19 5.73 -2.14
CA ALA A 42 4.84 5.30 -0.91
C ALA A 42 6.26 4.80 -1.15
N ASP A 43 7.11 4.92 -0.14
CA ASP A 43 8.43 4.33 -0.12
C ASP A 43 8.32 2.80 -0.25
N PRO A 44 8.81 2.19 -1.35
CA PRO A 44 8.71 0.76 -1.57
C PRO A 44 9.62 -0.06 -0.64
N ASP A 45 10.57 0.57 0.06
CA ASP A 45 11.56 -0.06 0.93
C ASP A 45 11.41 0.30 2.42
N GLY A 46 10.61 1.31 2.81
CA GLY A 46 10.36 1.68 4.22
C GLY A 46 9.40 0.78 5.03
N ASP A 47 9.66 0.50 6.30
CA ASP A 47 8.84 -0.44 7.10
C ASP A 47 7.44 0.10 7.48
N THR A 48 7.22 1.41 7.33
CA THR A 48 5.94 2.06 7.60
C THR A 48 5.31 2.68 6.35
N LEU A 49 3.99 2.81 6.37
CA LEU A 49 3.18 3.41 5.33
C LEU A 49 2.27 4.48 5.92
N THR A 50 2.61 5.74 5.69
CA THR A 50 1.75 6.87 6.09
C THR A 50 0.55 6.98 5.16
N LEU A 51 -0.65 6.92 5.72
CA LEU A 51 -1.92 7.05 5.02
C LEU A 51 -2.76 8.15 5.66
N SER A 52 -3.44 8.91 4.82
CA SER A 52 -4.46 9.85 5.26
C SER A 52 -5.63 9.11 5.91
N ALA A 53 -6.38 9.82 6.76
CA ALA A 53 -7.60 9.27 7.38
C ALA A 53 -8.61 8.75 6.32
N ARG A 54 -8.63 9.38 5.15
CA ARG A 54 -9.46 8.94 4.01
C ARG A 54 -8.98 7.62 3.42
N GLU A 55 -7.67 7.45 3.24
CA GLU A 55 -7.10 6.21 2.70
C GLU A 55 -7.24 5.06 3.70
N LEU A 56 -7.03 5.31 4.99
CA LEU A 56 -7.27 4.33 6.06
C LEU A 56 -8.73 3.83 6.05
N ASP A 57 -9.71 4.75 5.96
CA ASP A 57 -11.12 4.36 5.86
C ASP A 57 -11.42 3.55 4.58
N MET A 58 -10.88 3.97 3.43
CA MET A 58 -11.06 3.26 2.15
C MET A 58 -10.45 1.85 2.20
N LEU A 59 -9.29 1.70 2.85
CA LEU A 59 -8.59 0.43 3.03
C LEU A 59 -9.18 -0.42 4.15
N LYS A 60 -10.10 0.14 4.95
CA LYS A 60 -10.73 -0.50 6.12
C LYS A 60 -9.69 -1.00 7.13
N CYS A 61 -8.67 -0.18 7.39
CA CYS A 61 -7.67 -0.41 8.42
C CYS A 61 -7.49 0.82 9.30
N HIS A 62 -6.82 0.64 10.43
CA HIS A 62 -6.44 1.69 11.37
C HIS A 62 -4.93 1.82 11.40
N ALA A 63 -4.42 2.98 11.82
CA ALA A 63 -3.00 3.14 12.09
C ALA A 63 -2.52 2.08 13.10
N GLY A 64 -1.37 1.47 12.83
CA GLY A 64 -0.83 0.33 13.54
C GLY A 64 -1.17 -1.02 12.91
N ASP A 65 -2.16 -1.09 12.02
CA ASP A 65 -2.47 -2.33 11.29
C ASP A 65 -1.38 -2.64 10.26
N GLN A 66 -1.18 -3.94 10.01
CA GLN A 66 -0.32 -4.41 8.93
C GLN A 66 -1.09 -4.54 7.62
N VAL A 67 -0.49 -4.02 6.56
CA VAL A 67 -1.02 -4.11 5.19
C VAL A 67 0.04 -4.65 4.26
N ARG A 68 -0.40 -5.26 3.17
CA ARG A 68 0.48 -5.83 2.17
C ARG A 68 0.72 -4.83 1.05
N MET A 69 1.98 -4.50 0.83
CA MET A 69 2.38 -3.52 -0.18
C MET A 69 3.30 -4.15 -1.23
N VAL A 70 3.13 -3.75 -2.48
CA VAL A 70 4.07 -4.05 -3.56
C VAL A 70 4.23 -2.86 -4.50
N ARG A 71 5.47 -2.56 -4.87
CA ARG A 71 5.77 -1.53 -5.87
C ARG A 71 5.26 -1.93 -7.25
N LEU A 72 4.47 -1.07 -7.87
CA LEU A 72 4.14 -1.20 -9.29
C LEU A 72 5.34 -0.76 -10.12
N ILE A 73 5.66 -1.56 -11.14
CA ILE A 73 6.65 -1.20 -12.15
C ILE A 73 5.80 -0.83 -13.36
N PRO A 74 6.05 0.32 -14.00
CA PRO A 74 5.24 0.80 -15.14
C PRO A 74 5.42 -0.03 -16.42
N GLU A 75 5.99 -1.24 -16.36
CA GLU A 75 5.97 -2.15 -17.50
C GLU A 75 4.53 -2.62 -17.74
N GLU A 76 3.83 -1.84 -18.56
CA GLU A 76 2.67 -2.28 -19.31
C GLU A 76 3.05 -3.61 -19.97
N LYS A 77 2.26 -4.64 -19.69
CA LYS A 77 2.32 -5.87 -20.45
C LYS A 77 1.91 -5.51 -21.87
N THR A 78 2.88 -5.31 -22.77
CA THR A 78 2.64 -5.38 -24.21
C THR A 78 2.13 -6.79 -24.48
N ALA A 79 0.81 -6.90 -24.65
CA ALA A 79 0.12 -8.09 -25.12
C ALA A 79 0.10 -8.08 -26.65
#